data_AF-A0A2G9TGK3-F1
#
_entry.id   AF-A0A2G9TGK3-F1
#
_cell.length_a   1.000
_cell.length_b   1.000
_cell.length_c   1.000
_cell.angle_alpha   90.00
_cell.angle_beta   90.00
_cell.angle_gamma   90.00
#
_symmetry.space_group_name_H-M   'P 1'
#
loop_
_entity.id
_entity.type
_entity.pdbx_description
1 polymer ?
#
loop_
_entity_poly.entity_id
_entity_poly.type
_entity_poly.pdbx_seq_one_letter_code
_entity_poly.pdbx_strand_id
1 'polypeptide(L)'
;AFELATGDYLFEPHNGDNYSRDEDHLAHICELLGSIPPSVYKKGQHWKEFFNKQGRLLHIHQLKPWPLLDVLRQKYDWPFEQARQFASFLIPMLAFDQ
;
A
#
# COMPACT_ATOMS: atom_id res chain seq x y z
N ALA A 1 -7.52 -10.36 7.91
CA ALA A 1 -7.08 -9.85 9.23
C ALA A 1 -7.48 -8.38 9.42
N PHE A 2 -7.03 -7.46 8.55
CA PHE A 2 -7.46 -6.05 8.61
C PHE A 2 -8.98 -5.88 8.43
N GLU A 3 -9.55 -6.40 7.33
CA GLU A 3 -10.99 -6.34 7.04
C GLU A 3 -11.86 -6.91 8.17
N LEU A 4 -11.40 -7.99 8.80
CA LEU A 4 -12.09 -8.57 9.96
C LEU A 4 -12.07 -7.66 11.20
N ALA A 5 -11.04 -6.83 11.35
CA ALA A 5 -10.85 -5.95 12.49
C ALA A 5 -11.52 -4.58 12.31
N THR A 6 -11.63 -4.09 11.07
CA THR A 6 -12.15 -2.75 10.76
C THR A 6 -13.50 -2.76 10.04
N GLY A 7 -13.87 -3.87 9.41
CA GLY A 7 -15.05 -3.96 8.53
C GLY A 7 -14.83 -3.44 7.10
N ASP A 8 -13.64 -2.91 6.81
CA ASP A 8 -13.29 -2.26 5.54
C ASP A 8 -12.13 -2.99 4.85
N TYR A 9 -12.11 -2.99 3.52
CA TYR A 9 -10.93 -3.45 2.77
C TYR A 9 -9.71 -2.57 3.06
N LEU A 10 -8.53 -3.19 3.15
CA LEU A 10 -7.27 -2.47 3.35
C LEU A 10 -6.92 -1.61 2.12
N PHE A 11 -7.25 -2.11 0.93
CA PHE A 11 -7.04 -1.43 -0.33
C PHE A 11 -8.31 -1.51 -1.17
N GLU A 12 -8.86 -0.35 -1.53
CA GLU A 12 -10.00 -0.23 -2.44
C GLU A 12 -9.57 0.51 -3.71
N PRO A 13 -8.94 -0.19 -4.68
CA PRO A 13 -8.44 0.47 -5.88
C PRO A 13 -9.55 0.75 -6.88
N HIS A 14 -9.43 1.88 -7.57
CA HIS A 14 -10.37 2.39 -8.56
C HIS A 14 -9.68 2.63 -9.91
N ASN A 15 -10.46 2.59 -11.00
CA ASN A 15 -9.97 3.08 -12.29
C ASN A 15 -10.03 4.61 -12.30
N GLY A 16 -8.93 5.26 -12.68
CA GLY A 16 -8.90 6.67 -13.00
C GLY A 16 -8.93 6.91 -14.51
N ASP A 17 -9.01 8.18 -14.92
CA ASP A 17 -8.98 8.55 -16.34
C ASP A 17 -7.63 8.20 -17.01
N ASN A 18 -6.53 8.26 -16.24
CA ASN A 18 -5.15 8.10 -16.73
C ASN A 18 -4.40 6.93 -16.09
N TYR A 19 -5.02 6.15 -15.21
CA TYR A 19 -4.38 5.03 -14.52
C TYR A 19 -5.35 3.86 -14.36
N SER A 20 -4.82 2.64 -14.40
CA SER A 20 -5.62 1.43 -14.20
C SER A 20 -5.83 1.14 -12.72
N ARG A 21 -6.84 0.31 -12.42
CA ARG A 21 -7.07 -0.24 -11.08
C ARG A 21 -5.82 -0.94 -10.51
N ASP A 22 -5.05 -1.60 -11.36
CA ASP A 22 -3.82 -2.28 -10.92
C ASP A 22 -2.74 -1.26 -10.49
N GLU A 23 -2.62 -0.15 -11.21
CA GLU A 23 -1.69 0.91 -10.84
C GLU A 23 -2.13 1.66 -9.57
N ASP A 24 -3.43 1.91 -9.41
CA ASP A 24 -4.00 2.48 -8.19
C ASP A 24 -3.80 1.55 -6.98
N HIS A 25 -3.92 0.24 -7.20
CA HIS A 25 -3.63 -0.74 -6.18
C HIS A 25 -2.15 -0.71 -5.76
N LEU A 26 -1.23 -0.59 -6.72
CA LEU A 26 0.19 -0.40 -6.44
C LEU A 26 0.48 0.92 -5.72
N ALA A 27 -0.27 1.99 -6.03
CA ALA A 27 -0.17 3.27 -5.34
C ALA A 27 -0.56 3.13 -3.87
N HIS A 28 -1.70 2.51 -3.57
CA HIS A 28 -2.12 2.26 -2.18
C HIS A 28 -1.10 1.44 -1.39
N ILE A 29 -0.52 0.40 -2.01
CA ILE A 29 0.55 -0.39 -1.41
C ILE A 29 1.77 0.51 -1.10
N CYS A 30 2.16 1.37 -2.04
CA CYS A 30 3.27 2.31 -1.84
C CYS A 30 2.97 3.36 -0.75
N GLU A 31 1.74 3.82 -0.63
CA GLU A 31 1.32 4.79 0.39
C GLU A 31 1.34 4.19 1.80
N LEU A 32 0.99 2.90 1.93
CA LEU A 32 0.93 2.20 3.20
C LEU A 32 2.31 1.71 3.67
N LEU A 33 3.09 1.12 2.76
CA LEU A 33 4.34 0.40 3.07
C LEU A 33 5.60 1.13 2.60
N GLY A 34 5.46 2.20 1.83
CA GLY A 34 6.56 2.89 1.16
C GLY A 34 6.94 2.26 -0.18
N SER A 35 7.99 2.79 -0.79
CA SER A 35 8.43 2.39 -2.13
C SER A 35 8.76 0.91 -2.25
N ILE A 36 8.23 0.25 -3.28
CA ILE A 36 8.53 -1.16 -3.56
C ILE A 36 9.98 -1.28 -4.05
N PRO A 37 10.80 -2.18 -3.47
CA PRO A 37 12.18 -2.35 -3.88
C PRO A 37 12.29 -2.91 -5.32
N PRO A 38 13.32 -2.49 -6.10
CA PRO A 38 13.54 -2.97 -7.47
C PRO A 38 13.71 -4.48 -7.62
N SER A 39 14.19 -5.16 -6.58
CA SER A 39 14.30 -6.62 -6.55
C SER A 39 12.95 -7.32 -6.61
N VAL A 40 11.87 -6.65 -6.20
CA VAL A 40 10.52 -7.23 -6.14
C VAL A 40 9.75 -6.88 -7.40
N TYR A 41 9.57 -5.60 -7.72
CA TYR A 41 8.75 -5.23 -8.87
C TYR A 41 9.36 -5.69 -10.20
N LYS A 42 10.69 -5.72 -10.35
CA LYS A 42 11.33 -6.19 -11.60
C LYS A 42 11.15 -7.68 -11.88
N LYS A 43 10.73 -8.48 -10.89
CA LYS A 43 10.38 -9.90 -11.10
C LYS A 43 9.04 -10.06 -11.84
N GLY A 44 8.16 -9.06 -11.79
CA GLY A 44 6.86 -9.11 -12.45
C GLY A 44 6.98 -8.94 -13.97
N GLN A 45 6.28 -9.74 -14.77
CA GLN A 45 6.36 -9.67 -16.24
C GLN A 45 5.95 -8.30 -16.81
N HIS A 46 4.97 -7.66 -16.16
CA HIS A 46 4.33 -6.41 -16.58
C HIS A 46 4.88 -5.17 -15.85
N TRP A 47 6.01 -5.28 -15.14
CA TRP A 47 6.49 -4.20 -14.27
C TRP A 47 6.73 -2.87 -14.98
N LYS A 48 7.09 -2.92 -16.27
CA LYS A 48 7.37 -1.74 -17.11
C LYS A 48 6.11 -0.94 -17.47
N GLU A 49 4.93 -1.52 -17.30
CA GLU A 49 3.65 -0.86 -17.54
C GLU A 49 3.20 -0.03 -16.34
N PHE A 50 3.80 -0.26 -15.16
CA PHE A 50 3.45 0.42 -13.92
C PHE A 50 4.59 1.27 -13.37
N PHE A 51 5.85 0.83 -13.46
CA PHE A 51 7.00 1.50 -12.84
C PHE A 51 7.99 2.05 -13.87
N ASN A 52 8.51 3.24 -13.59
CA ASN A 52 9.67 3.78 -14.30
C ASN A 52 10.99 3.16 -13.79
N LYS A 53 12.11 3.50 -14.46
CA LYS A 53 13.45 3.01 -14.07
C LYS A 53 13.90 3.45 -12.66
N GLN A 54 13.28 4.50 -12.12
CA GLN A 54 13.55 5.05 -10.78
C GLN A 54 12.64 4.42 -9.69
N GLY A 55 11.75 3.48 -10.06
CA GLY A 55 10.84 2.82 -9.12
C GLY A 55 9.61 3.65 -8.73
N ARG A 56 9.25 4.67 -9.53
CA ARG A 56 8.02 5.45 -9.35
C ARG A 56 6.94 4.99 -10.32
N LEU A 57 5.67 5.15 -9.94
CA LEU A 57 4.55 4.85 -10.81
C LEU A 57 4.50 5.81 -12.00
N LEU A 58 4.03 5.31 -13.15
CA LEU A 58 4.06 6.04 -14.42
C LEU A 58 3.01 7.15 -14.49
N HIS A 59 1.81 6.90 -13.99
CA HIS A 59 0.69 7.85 -14.08
C HIS A 59 0.37 8.47 -12.71
N ILE A 60 0.62 7.74 -11.61
CA ILE A 60 0.38 8.23 -10.25
C ILE A 60 1.67 8.81 -9.66
N HIS A 61 1.86 10.13 -9.79
CA HIS A 61 3.06 10.82 -9.31
C HIS A 61 2.95 11.34 -7.88
N GLN A 62 1.73 11.57 -7.39
CA GLN A 62 1.46 12.13 -6.07
C GLN A 62 0.93 11.04 -5.14
N LEU A 63 1.86 10.35 -4.49
CA LEU A 63 1.53 9.43 -3.40
C LEU A 63 1.41 10.23 -2.10
N LYS A 64 0.39 9.93 -1.30
CA LYS A 64 0.19 10.46 0.05
C LYS A 64 0.50 9.34 1.05
N PRO A 65 1.73 9.30 1.60
CA PRO A 65 2.09 8.27 2.56
C PRO A 65 1.14 8.32 3.75
N TRP A 66 0.46 7.20 4.02
CA TRP A 66 -0.43 7.06 5.16
C TRP A 66 -0.17 5.70 5.83
N PRO A 67 0.80 5.64 6.76
CA PRO A 67 1.19 4.40 7.40
C PRO A 67 0.02 3.71 8.10
N LEU A 68 0.05 2.38 8.15
CA LEU A 68 -1.02 1.57 8.77
C LEU A 68 -1.37 2.02 10.19
N LEU A 69 -0.37 2.42 10.98
CA LEU A 69 -0.59 2.95 12.33
C LEU A 69 -1.44 4.23 12.32
N ASP A 70 -1.14 5.15 11.41
CA ASP A 70 -1.88 6.41 11.27
C ASP A 70 -3.29 6.17 10.72
N VAL A 71 -3.45 5.20 9.81
CA VAL A 71 -4.79 4.78 9.32
C VAL A 71 -5.64 4.29 10.49
N LEU A 72 -5.12 3.36 11.31
CA LEU A 72 -5.86 2.82 12.47
C LEU A 72 -6.22 3.91 13.48
N ARG A 73 -5.32 4.86 13.72
CA ARG A 73 -5.54 5.94 14.70
C ARG A 73 -6.42 7.07 14.20
N GLN A 74 -6.24 7.51 12.96
CA GLN A 74 -6.92 8.70 12.44
C GLN A 74 -8.23 8.37 11.74
N LYS A 75 -8.34 7.22 11.07
CA LYS A 75 -9.57 6.79 10.39
C LYS A 75 -10.50 6.00 11.31
N TYR A 76 -9.95 5.13 12.16
CA TYR A 76 -10.74 4.22 13.00
C TYR A 76 -10.70 4.57 14.49
N ASP A 77 -10.03 5.66 14.88
CA ASP A 77 -9.92 6.12 16.27
C ASP A 77 -9.36 5.06 17.25
N TRP A 78 -8.50 4.15 16.76
CA TRP A 78 -7.92 3.13 17.63
C TRP A 78 -6.97 3.74 18.67
N PRO A 79 -6.94 3.20 19.91
CA PRO A 79 -5.94 3.55 20.89
C PRO A 79 -4.52 3.27 20.36
N PHE A 80 -3.58 4.17 20.63
CA PHE A 80 -2.20 4.08 20.13
C PHE A 80 -1.57 2.70 20.35
N GLU A 81 -1.71 2.14 21.55
CA GLU A 81 -1.09 0.86 21.89
C GLU A 81 -1.71 -0.31 21.13
N GLN A 82 -3.04 -0.32 20.95
CA GLN A 82 -3.71 -1.36 20.16
C GLN A 82 -3.34 -1.25 18.68
N ALA A 83 -3.35 -0.03 18.14
CA ALA A 83 -2.97 0.24 16.76
C ALA A 83 -1.51 -0.18 16.51
N ARG A 84 -0.60 0.09 17.45
CA ARG A 84 0.81 -0.32 17.38
C ARG A 84 0.97 -1.83 17.36
N GLN A 85 0.30 -2.54 18.27
CA GLN A 85 0.38 -4.00 18.33
C GLN A 85 -0.18 -4.65 17.07
N PHE A 86 -1.33 -4.16 16.59
CA PHE A 86 -1.94 -4.67 15.38
C PHE A 86 -1.09 -4.38 14.13
N ALA A 87 -0.54 -3.17 14.01
CA ALA A 87 0.38 -2.82 12.93
C ALA A 87 1.64 -3.69 12.98
N SER A 88 2.23 -3.91 14.16
CA SER A 88 3.39 -4.80 14.33
C SER A 88 3.10 -6.25 13.96
N PHE A 89 1.86 -6.71 14.11
CA PHE A 89 1.43 -8.04 13.69
C PHE A 89 1.22 -8.12 12.17
N LEU A 90 0.66 -7.07 11.56
CA LEU A 90 0.28 -7.07 10.15
C LEU A 90 1.44 -6.71 9.19
N ILE A 91 2.33 -5.79 9.58
CA ILE A 91 3.46 -5.32 8.76
C ILE A 91 4.34 -6.48 8.26
N PRO A 92 4.74 -7.47 9.09
CA PRO A 92 5.53 -8.61 8.61
C PRO A 92 4.80 -9.47 7.57
N MET A 93 3.45 -9.53 7.61
CA MET A 93 2.65 -10.24 6.62
C MET A 93 2.52 -9.47 5.30
N LEU A 94 2.80 -8.17 5.32
CA LEU A 94 2.74 -7.26 4.19
C LEU A 94 4.14 -6.94 3.63
N ALA A 95 5.20 -7.49 4.21
CA ALA A 95 6.57 -7.23 3.78
C ALA A 95 6.83 -7.76 2.35
N PHE A 96 7.55 -6.97 1.54
CA PHE A 96 7.84 -7.31 0.15
C PHE A 96 8.86 -8.45 -0.04
N ASP A 97 9.59 -8.80 1.02
CA ASP A 97 10.66 -9.80 1.00
C ASP A 97 10.26 -10.99 1.88
N GLN A 98 10.15 -12.16 1.26
CA GLN A 98 10.08 -13.47 1.91
C GLN A 98 11.07 -14.41 1.23
#